data_AF-A0A2E5HPJ5-F1
#
_entry.id   AF-A0A2E5HPJ5-F1
#
_cell.length_a   1.000
_cell.length_b   1.000
_cell.length_c   1.000
_cell.angle_alpha   90.00
_cell.angle_beta   90.00
_cell.angle_gamma   90.00
#
_symmetry.space_group_name_H-M   'P 1'
#
loop_
_entity.id
_entity.type
_entity.pdbx_description
1 polymer ?
#
loop_
_entity_poly.entity_id
_entity_poly.type
_entity_poly.pdbx_seq_one_letter_code
_entity_poly.pdbx_strand_id
1 'polypeptide(L)'
;MITCATCGTTNQDHHRFCLGCGARLNRTPDPAPEVPEALAGVLPAVPAQTPREMSTGWGPVLKAHTFGLMFGGIWALVGGLLVSVFTVIGLLAMPLMLLFGLLPLLFFVIGAAILLYALRGASRDRDLMLHGTRVVGEVVDSRLDSTVRVNQKSSTRIDYTYRALQGREHSGYERLFDDQLIRALPPGAEVPILFSPSDPSSSVLPAARDVRFVAPAPVEDNRPERLATQAAPPPSEGWSGALPLVSSLDPAPLSVLERLMGASDGVVPMGALALDGARLSERGPGAGATVASVDLEEPFVASITVWPLALGQVEVAVSLRNRGAPATEPSITVKSRLAQEQVSGHLPVQQEAGAWLKPADFERLWGHLCYHASLHGDDLRRDLQTRGQQARVPAQEAAPATRRA
;
A
#
# COMPACT_ATOMS: atom_id res chain seq x y z
N MET A 1 -35.37 -10.10 10.39
CA MET A 1 -36.29 -8.97 10.20
C MET A 1 -35.60 -7.71 10.68
N ILE A 2 -35.59 -6.63 9.88
CA ILE A 2 -34.93 -5.36 10.19
C ILE A 2 -35.98 -4.26 10.39
N THR A 3 -35.88 -3.52 11.49
CA THR A 3 -36.74 -2.38 11.79
C THR A 3 -36.12 -1.09 11.29
N CYS A 4 -36.87 -0.29 10.54
CA CYS A 4 -36.37 0.98 10.03
C CYS A 4 -36.18 1.99 11.16
N ALA A 5 -34.96 2.51 11.33
CA ALA A 5 -34.66 3.52 12.34
C ALA A 5 -35.41 4.86 12.14
N THR A 6 -35.85 5.14 10.91
CA THR A 6 -36.53 6.40 10.56
C THR A 6 -38.03 6.38 10.85
N CYS A 7 -38.73 5.28 10.56
CA CYS A 7 -40.19 5.22 10.65
C CYS A 7 -40.75 4.03 11.45
N GLY A 8 -39.90 3.15 11.97
CA GLY A 8 -40.31 1.99 12.77
C GLY A 8 -40.92 0.83 11.98
N THR A 9 -41.11 0.94 10.66
CA THR A 9 -41.63 -0.18 9.86
C THR A 9 -40.68 -1.38 9.90
N THR A 10 -41.24 -2.56 10.20
CA THR A 10 -40.53 -3.83 10.14
C THR A 10 -40.47 -4.32 8.69
N ASN A 11 -39.28 -4.62 8.20
CA ASN A 11 -39.04 -5.09 6.83
C ASN A 11 -38.43 -6.50 6.87
N GLN A 12 -38.68 -7.28 5.81
CA GLN A 12 -37.95 -8.53 5.59
C GLN A 12 -36.48 -8.23 5.27
N ASP A 13 -35.57 -9.13 5.66
CA ASP A 13 -34.13 -8.84 5.61
C ASP A 13 -33.61 -8.60 4.19
N HIS A 14 -34.28 -9.09 3.16
CA HIS A 14 -33.88 -8.93 1.76
C HIS A 14 -34.18 -7.54 1.16
N HIS A 15 -34.90 -6.65 1.85
CA HIS A 15 -35.16 -5.31 1.36
C HIS A 15 -33.98 -4.36 1.63
N ARG A 16 -33.52 -3.67 0.59
CA ARG A 16 -32.43 -2.67 0.68
C ARG A 16 -32.90 -1.30 1.20
N PHE A 17 -34.19 -1.03 1.09
CA PHE A 17 -34.86 0.19 1.50
C PHE A 17 -36.10 -0.15 2.31
N CYS A 18 -36.49 0.73 3.23
CA CYS A 18 -37.70 0.59 4.01
C CYS A 18 -38.94 0.74 3.11
N LEU A 19 -39.84 -0.23 3.12
CA LEU A 19 -41.10 -0.19 2.37
C LEU A 19 -42.05 0.93 2.86
N GLY A 20 -41.88 1.42 4.09
CA GLY A 20 -42.73 2.47 4.66
C GLY A 20 -42.31 3.89 4.27
N CYS A 21 -41.01 4.21 4.32
CA CYS A 21 -40.53 5.60 4.12
C CYS A 21 -39.41 5.75 3.07
N GLY A 22 -38.96 4.66 2.44
CA GLY A 22 -37.88 4.70 1.46
C GLY A 22 -36.47 4.88 2.02
N ALA A 23 -36.30 5.10 3.33
CA ALA A 23 -34.99 5.22 3.95
C ALA A 23 -34.16 3.94 3.76
N ARG A 24 -32.86 4.09 3.51
CA ARG A 24 -31.92 2.97 3.37
C ARG A 24 -31.80 2.26 4.71
N LEU A 25 -31.98 0.94 4.73
CA LEU A 25 -31.84 0.16 5.96
C LEU A 25 -30.35 -0.03 6.22
N ASN A 26 -29.86 0.41 7.39
CA ASN A 26 -28.52 0.09 7.87
C ASN A 26 -28.46 -1.41 8.16
N ARG A 27 -28.20 -2.21 7.13
CA ARG A 27 -27.73 -3.58 7.34
C ARG A 27 -26.38 -3.46 8.04
N THR A 28 -26.29 -3.99 9.25
CA THR A 28 -25.03 -4.58 9.69
C THR A 28 -24.63 -5.50 8.55
N PRO A 29 -23.45 -5.31 7.91
CA PRO A 29 -22.99 -6.23 6.89
C PRO A 29 -23.16 -7.64 7.46
N ASP A 30 -23.85 -8.52 6.72
CA ASP A 30 -23.85 -9.93 7.09
C ASP A 30 -22.38 -10.28 7.36
N PRO A 31 -22.04 -10.88 8.52
CA PRO A 31 -20.66 -11.25 8.80
C PRO A 31 -20.17 -11.98 7.56
N ALA A 32 -19.10 -11.45 6.95
CA ALA A 32 -18.55 -12.00 5.72
C ALA A 32 -18.48 -13.51 5.92
N PRO A 33 -19.05 -14.31 4.99
CA PRO A 33 -19.21 -15.74 5.19
C PRO A 33 -17.89 -16.26 5.75
N GLU A 34 -17.94 -16.77 6.99
CA GLU A 34 -16.73 -17.16 7.69
C GLU A 34 -16.00 -18.12 6.76
N VAL A 35 -14.82 -17.68 6.29
CA VAL A 35 -13.96 -18.48 5.43
C VAL A 35 -13.85 -19.81 6.15
N PRO A 36 -14.38 -20.92 5.58
CA PRO A 36 -14.45 -22.19 6.27
C PRO A 36 -13.14 -22.45 7.01
N GLU A 37 -13.17 -22.80 8.29
CA GLU A 37 -11.96 -22.90 9.12
C GLU A 37 -10.86 -23.77 8.47
N ALA A 38 -11.27 -24.73 7.64
CA ALA A 38 -10.40 -25.54 6.78
C ALA A 38 -9.52 -24.75 5.78
N LEU A 39 -9.90 -23.52 5.42
CA LEU A 39 -9.20 -22.60 4.52
C LEU A 39 -8.29 -21.63 5.27
N ALA A 40 -8.51 -21.40 6.55
CA ALA A 40 -7.77 -20.43 7.36
C ALA A 40 -6.26 -20.76 7.49
N GLY A 41 -5.85 -21.99 7.16
CA GLY A 41 -4.44 -22.40 7.08
C GLY A 41 -3.87 -22.53 5.66
N VAL A 42 -4.71 -22.47 4.62
CA VAL A 42 -4.29 -22.71 3.23
C VAL A 42 -4.01 -21.40 2.49
N LEU A 43 -4.81 -20.36 2.75
CA LEU A 43 -4.58 -19.04 2.17
C LEU A 43 -3.63 -18.24 3.07
N PRO A 44 -2.50 -17.73 2.56
CA PRO A 44 -1.61 -16.92 3.37
C PRO A 44 -2.31 -15.63 3.76
N ALA A 45 -2.22 -15.26 5.05
CA ALA A 45 -2.63 -13.95 5.50
C ALA A 45 -1.76 -12.90 4.79
N VAL A 46 -2.39 -12.04 3.98
CA VAL A 46 -1.70 -10.98 3.24
C VAL A 46 -1.82 -9.68 4.04
N PRO A 47 -0.72 -9.12 4.57
CA PRO A 47 -0.75 -7.85 5.28
C PRO A 47 -1.31 -6.74 4.39
N ALA A 48 -2.11 -5.86 4.99
CA ALA A 48 -2.59 -4.65 4.30
C ALA A 48 -1.45 -3.65 4.02
N GLN A 49 -0.40 -3.67 4.86
CA GLN A 49 0.73 -2.76 4.80
C GLN A 49 1.60 -3.01 3.56
N THR A 50 2.18 -1.95 3.01
CA THR A 50 3.17 -1.96 1.92
C THR A 50 4.34 -1.05 2.29
N PRO A 51 5.61 -1.43 2.05
CA PRO A 51 6.04 -2.70 1.46
C PRO A 51 5.87 -3.88 2.42
N ARG A 52 5.52 -5.06 1.88
CA ARG A 52 5.39 -6.30 2.65
C ARG A 52 6.74 -6.98 2.81
N GLU A 53 6.97 -7.58 3.97
CA GLU A 53 8.12 -8.47 4.15
C GLU A 53 7.74 -9.91 3.81
N MET A 54 8.51 -10.53 2.91
CA MET A 54 8.35 -11.95 2.57
C MET A 54 9.34 -12.76 3.39
N SER A 55 8.85 -13.78 4.13
CA SER A 55 9.74 -14.62 4.93
C SER A 55 10.62 -15.52 4.07
N THR A 56 10.06 -15.91 2.93
CA THR A 56 10.73 -16.64 1.88
C THR A 56 11.32 -15.62 0.92
N GLY A 57 12.64 -15.61 0.73
CA GLY A 57 13.30 -14.72 -0.25
C GLY A 57 12.87 -15.00 -1.70
N TRP A 58 13.77 -14.86 -2.66
CA TRP A 58 13.43 -15.05 -4.09
C TRP A 58 12.98 -16.48 -4.46
N GLY A 59 13.22 -17.47 -3.59
CA GLY A 59 13.02 -18.89 -3.89
C GLY A 59 11.66 -19.25 -4.49
N PRO A 60 10.53 -18.96 -3.81
CA PRO A 60 9.21 -19.33 -4.32
C PRO A 60 8.82 -18.59 -5.61
N VAL A 61 9.24 -17.32 -5.73
CA VAL A 61 9.01 -16.53 -6.94
C VAL A 61 9.79 -17.11 -8.12
N LEU A 62 11.07 -17.43 -7.95
CA LEU A 62 11.87 -18.10 -8.98
C LEU A 62 11.38 -19.51 -9.30
N LYS A 63 10.77 -20.20 -8.32
CA LYS A 63 10.16 -21.53 -8.52
C LYS A 63 9.04 -21.48 -9.55
N ALA A 64 8.17 -20.46 -9.49
CA ALA A 64 7.09 -20.28 -10.46
C ALA A 64 7.60 -20.07 -11.90
N HIS A 65 8.79 -19.50 -12.04
CA HIS A 65 9.43 -19.23 -13.34
C HIS A 65 10.55 -20.22 -13.69
N THR A 66 10.70 -21.32 -12.93
CA THR A 66 11.84 -22.25 -13.05
C THR A 66 11.99 -22.86 -14.43
N PHE A 67 10.88 -23.19 -15.10
CA PHE A 67 10.94 -23.71 -16.46
C PHE A 67 11.63 -22.73 -17.41
N GLY A 68 11.19 -21.47 -17.46
CA GLY A 68 11.78 -20.45 -18.32
C GLY A 68 13.23 -20.13 -17.93
N LEU A 69 13.52 -20.06 -16.62
CA LEU A 69 14.87 -19.82 -16.12
C LEU A 69 15.84 -20.96 -16.48
N MET A 70 15.42 -22.22 -16.33
CA MET A 70 16.23 -23.37 -16.66
C MET A 70 16.42 -23.53 -18.17
N PHE A 71 15.33 -23.57 -18.95
CA PHE A 71 15.42 -23.76 -20.40
C PHE A 71 16.13 -22.59 -21.07
N GLY A 72 15.74 -21.36 -20.73
CA GLY A 72 16.39 -20.16 -21.23
C GLY A 72 17.86 -20.10 -20.84
N GLY A 73 18.18 -20.40 -19.58
CA GLY A 73 19.56 -20.45 -19.07
C GLY A 73 20.43 -21.48 -19.76
N ILE A 74 19.97 -22.73 -19.91
CA ILE A 74 20.72 -23.80 -20.57
C ILE A 74 20.93 -23.48 -22.06
N TRP A 75 19.89 -23.03 -22.76
CA TRP A 75 19.98 -22.69 -24.18
C TRP A 75 20.91 -21.49 -24.43
N ALA A 76 20.82 -20.46 -23.59
CA ALA A 76 21.74 -19.32 -23.65
C ALA A 76 23.18 -19.77 -23.34
N LEU A 77 23.40 -20.57 -22.31
CA LEU A 77 24.75 -21.00 -21.94
C LEU A 77 25.39 -21.90 -23.01
N VAL A 78 24.71 -22.96 -23.42
CA VAL A 78 25.22 -23.92 -24.41
C VAL A 78 25.33 -23.26 -25.79
N GLY A 79 24.32 -22.49 -26.20
CA GLY A 79 24.34 -21.74 -27.45
C GLY A 79 25.51 -20.75 -27.48
N GLY A 80 25.69 -19.95 -26.42
CA GLY A 80 26.79 -18.99 -26.31
C GLY A 80 28.17 -19.64 -26.34
N LEU A 81 28.35 -20.79 -25.66
CA LEU A 81 29.58 -21.57 -25.69
C LEU A 81 29.89 -22.07 -27.12
N LEU A 82 28.92 -22.67 -27.79
CA LEU A 82 29.09 -23.18 -29.15
C LEU A 82 29.35 -22.06 -30.16
N VAL A 83 28.64 -20.93 -30.09
CA VAL A 83 28.92 -19.74 -30.91
C VAL A 83 30.38 -19.32 -30.75
N SER A 84 30.86 -19.26 -29.50
CA SER A 84 32.24 -18.87 -29.20
C SER A 84 33.25 -19.83 -29.85
N VAL A 85 33.03 -21.15 -29.72
CA VAL A 85 33.91 -22.18 -30.33
C VAL A 85 33.91 -22.10 -31.85
N PHE A 86 32.73 -22.07 -32.50
CA PHE A 86 32.64 -21.99 -33.96
C PHE A 86 33.20 -20.69 -34.52
N THR A 87 33.06 -19.57 -33.78
CA THR A 87 33.65 -18.29 -34.15
C THR A 87 35.18 -18.37 -34.14
N VAL A 88 35.77 -18.92 -33.08
CA VAL A 88 37.24 -19.07 -32.96
C VAL A 88 37.78 -19.99 -34.06
N ILE A 89 37.19 -21.17 -34.26
CA ILE A 89 37.62 -22.11 -35.31
C ILE A 89 37.42 -21.50 -36.70
N GLY A 90 36.32 -20.78 -36.90
CA GLY A 90 35.99 -20.10 -38.15
C GLY A 90 37.00 -19.03 -38.54
N LEU A 91 37.46 -18.24 -37.56
CA LEU A 91 38.46 -17.20 -37.78
C LEU A 91 39.87 -17.75 -37.97
N LEU A 92 40.23 -18.85 -37.28
CA LEU A 92 41.62 -19.36 -37.27
C LEU A 92 41.90 -20.43 -38.32
N ALA A 93 40.93 -21.28 -38.64
CA ALA A 93 41.19 -22.51 -39.41
C ALA A 93 40.33 -22.60 -40.68
N MET A 94 39.01 -22.42 -40.57
CA MET A 94 38.08 -22.69 -41.67
C MET A 94 36.91 -21.69 -41.69
N PRO A 95 36.93 -20.65 -42.54
CA PRO A 95 35.87 -19.64 -42.59
C PRO A 95 34.45 -20.20 -42.77
N LEU A 96 34.30 -21.36 -43.43
CA LEU A 96 33.01 -22.05 -43.57
C LEU A 96 32.36 -22.42 -42.22
N MET A 97 33.16 -22.62 -41.17
CA MET A 97 32.66 -22.91 -39.81
C MET A 97 31.86 -21.75 -39.21
N LEU A 98 32.01 -20.52 -39.71
CA LEU A 98 31.20 -19.37 -39.28
C LEU A 98 29.72 -19.55 -39.64
N LEU A 99 29.41 -20.20 -40.77
CA LEU A 99 28.02 -20.52 -41.14
C LEU A 99 27.39 -21.53 -40.16
N PHE A 100 28.17 -22.50 -39.69
CA PHE A 100 27.72 -23.45 -38.67
C PHE A 100 27.49 -22.79 -37.31
N GLY A 101 28.14 -21.65 -37.04
CA GLY A 101 27.89 -20.82 -35.85
C GLY A 101 26.50 -20.15 -35.83
N LEU A 102 25.81 -20.03 -36.98
CA LEU A 102 24.48 -19.40 -37.04
C LEU A 102 23.41 -20.19 -36.29
N LEU A 103 23.47 -21.52 -36.31
CA LEU A 103 22.51 -22.36 -35.61
C LEU A 103 22.65 -22.23 -34.08
N PRO A 104 23.84 -22.39 -33.46
CA PRO A 104 24.05 -22.07 -32.05
C PRO A 104 23.69 -20.63 -31.68
N LEU A 105 23.91 -19.66 -32.57
CA LEU A 105 23.53 -18.27 -32.35
C LEU A 105 22.00 -18.14 -32.22
N LEU A 106 21.24 -18.84 -33.05
CA LEU A 106 19.79 -18.89 -32.94
C LEU A 106 19.36 -19.46 -31.57
N PHE A 107 19.96 -20.58 -31.12
CA PHE A 107 19.69 -21.15 -29.80
C PHE A 107 20.03 -20.17 -28.67
N PHE A 108 21.16 -19.47 -28.77
CA PHE A 108 21.56 -18.44 -27.81
C PHE A 108 20.53 -17.33 -27.72
N VAL A 109 20.11 -16.77 -28.86
CA VAL A 109 19.15 -15.66 -28.92
C VAL A 109 17.79 -16.08 -28.35
N ILE A 110 17.27 -17.25 -28.76
CA ILE A 110 16.01 -17.78 -28.24
C ILE A 110 16.11 -18.05 -26.74
N GLY A 111 17.19 -18.70 -26.29
CA GLY A 111 17.44 -18.99 -24.88
C GLY A 111 17.52 -17.72 -24.04
N ALA A 112 18.28 -16.72 -24.50
CA ALA A 112 18.41 -15.43 -23.84
C ALA A 112 17.06 -14.68 -23.77
N ALA A 113 16.26 -14.72 -24.83
CA ALA A 113 14.94 -14.11 -24.84
C ALA A 113 13.99 -14.76 -23.81
N ILE A 114 13.95 -16.10 -23.76
CA ILE A 114 13.16 -16.85 -22.77
C ILE A 114 13.64 -16.53 -21.34
N LEU A 115 14.96 -16.51 -21.12
CA LEU A 115 15.54 -16.21 -19.82
C LEU A 115 15.19 -14.79 -19.35
N LEU A 116 15.34 -13.78 -20.21
CA LEU A 116 14.99 -12.40 -19.90
C LEU A 116 13.49 -12.23 -19.65
N TYR A 117 12.63 -12.93 -20.41
CA TYR A 117 11.19 -12.94 -20.18
C TYR A 117 10.84 -13.52 -18.80
N ALA A 118 11.43 -14.67 -18.44
CA ALA A 118 11.23 -15.30 -17.14
C ALA A 118 11.74 -14.44 -15.97
N LEU A 119 12.90 -13.78 -16.13
CA LEU A 119 13.44 -12.85 -15.13
C LEU A 119 12.55 -11.63 -14.94
N ARG A 120 11.99 -11.06 -16.02
CA ARG A 120 11.02 -9.96 -15.95
C ARG A 120 9.73 -10.40 -15.26
N GLY A 121 9.22 -11.58 -15.58
CA GLY A 121 8.06 -12.18 -14.91
C GLY A 121 8.29 -12.36 -13.41
N ALA A 122 9.43 -12.93 -13.02
CA ALA A 122 9.80 -13.10 -11.62
C ALA A 122 9.97 -11.76 -10.88
N SER A 123 10.58 -10.76 -11.54
CA SER A 123 10.70 -9.41 -10.97
C SER A 123 9.34 -8.75 -10.75
N ARG A 124 8.42 -8.89 -11.72
CA ARG A 124 7.06 -8.34 -11.63
C ARG A 124 6.25 -9.02 -10.52
N ASP A 125 6.30 -10.34 -10.42
CA ASP A 125 5.61 -11.07 -9.35
C ASP A 125 6.14 -10.68 -7.97
N ARG A 126 7.46 -10.51 -7.84
CA ARG A 126 8.09 -10.01 -6.60
C ARG A 126 7.62 -8.60 -6.27
N ASP A 127 7.62 -7.71 -7.24
CA ASP A 127 7.19 -6.33 -7.07
C ASP A 127 5.73 -6.25 -6.61
N LEU A 128 4.84 -7.03 -7.24
CA LEU A 128 3.45 -7.15 -6.80
C LEU A 128 3.31 -7.69 -5.37
N MET A 129 4.14 -8.65 -4.96
CA MET A 129 4.11 -9.16 -3.60
C MET A 129 4.53 -8.11 -2.57
N LEU A 130 5.57 -7.35 -2.87
CA LEU A 130 6.12 -6.33 -1.99
C LEU A 130 5.22 -5.07 -1.96
N HIS A 131 4.81 -4.56 -3.12
CA HIS A 131 4.23 -3.24 -3.29
C HIS A 131 2.79 -3.25 -3.83
N GLY A 132 2.30 -4.40 -4.31
CA GLY A 132 0.95 -4.50 -4.87
C GLY A 132 -0.13 -4.12 -3.85
N THR A 133 -1.24 -3.56 -4.31
CA THR A 133 -2.38 -3.26 -3.46
C THR A 133 -3.19 -4.54 -3.23
N ARG A 134 -3.54 -4.81 -1.97
CA ARG A 134 -4.37 -5.95 -1.60
C ARG A 134 -5.84 -5.63 -1.84
N VAL A 135 -6.52 -6.50 -2.57
CA VAL A 135 -7.99 -6.53 -2.71
C VAL A 135 -8.50 -7.94 -2.49
N VAL A 136 -9.77 -8.05 -2.12
CA VAL A 136 -10.50 -9.31 -2.17
C VAL A 136 -11.08 -9.44 -3.57
N GLY A 137 -10.76 -10.53 -4.25
CA GLY A 137 -11.44 -10.93 -5.47
C GLY A 137 -12.16 -12.25 -5.31
N GLU A 138 -12.77 -12.70 -6.40
CA GLU A 138 -13.59 -13.90 -6.45
C GLU A 138 -13.03 -14.85 -7.51
N VAL A 139 -12.92 -16.13 -7.18
CA VAL A 139 -12.60 -17.17 -8.16
C VAL A 139 -13.81 -17.36 -9.07
N VAL A 140 -13.66 -17.08 -10.37
CA VAL A 140 -14.75 -17.22 -11.34
C VAL A 140 -14.80 -18.64 -11.90
N ASP A 141 -13.64 -19.25 -12.15
CA ASP A 141 -13.55 -20.56 -12.78
C ASP A 141 -12.33 -21.34 -12.31
N SER A 142 -12.44 -22.67 -12.33
CA SER A 142 -11.38 -23.61 -11.99
C SER A 142 -11.41 -24.76 -12.98
N ARG A 143 -10.47 -24.73 -13.95
CA ARG A 143 -10.42 -25.71 -15.05
C ARG A 143 -9.16 -26.56 -14.96
N LEU A 144 -9.35 -27.87 -14.95
CA LEU A 144 -8.25 -28.81 -15.09
C LEU A 144 -7.68 -28.71 -16.52
N ASP A 145 -6.43 -28.30 -16.63
CA ASP A 145 -5.69 -28.30 -17.89
C ASP A 145 -4.93 -29.62 -18.01
N SER A 146 -5.51 -30.56 -18.76
CA SER A 146 -4.91 -31.86 -19.03
C SER A 146 -3.79 -31.81 -20.08
N THR A 147 -3.58 -30.68 -20.75
CA THR A 147 -2.56 -30.55 -21.82
C THR A 147 -1.15 -30.42 -21.26
N VAL A 148 -1.02 -29.89 -20.04
CA VAL A 148 0.26 -29.70 -19.35
C VAL A 148 0.31 -30.64 -18.14
N ARG A 149 1.22 -31.61 -18.18
CA ARG A 149 1.47 -32.52 -17.06
C ARG A 149 2.91 -32.38 -16.61
N VAL A 150 3.12 -32.08 -15.33
CA VAL A 150 4.44 -32.03 -14.70
C VAL A 150 4.44 -33.08 -13.60
N ASN A 151 5.37 -34.04 -13.66
CA ASN A 151 5.42 -35.17 -12.71
C ASN A 151 4.07 -35.91 -12.59
N GLN A 152 3.43 -36.22 -13.72
CA GLN A 152 2.11 -36.87 -13.82
C GLN A 152 0.93 -36.05 -13.27
N LYS A 153 1.19 -34.87 -12.72
CA LYS A 153 0.18 -33.97 -12.19
C LYS A 153 -0.26 -32.96 -13.25
N SER A 154 -1.56 -32.88 -13.48
CA SER A 154 -2.15 -31.89 -14.38
C SER A 154 -2.25 -30.54 -13.67
N SER A 155 -1.99 -29.45 -14.38
CA SER A 155 -2.22 -28.11 -13.84
C SER A 155 -3.71 -27.79 -13.80
N THR A 156 -4.14 -27.00 -12.82
CA THR A 156 -5.48 -26.38 -12.82
C THR A 156 -5.33 -24.89 -13.03
N ARG A 157 -6.04 -24.34 -14.01
CA ARG A 157 -6.15 -22.91 -14.25
C ARG A 157 -7.26 -22.35 -13.38
N ILE A 158 -6.92 -21.39 -12.53
CA ILE A 158 -7.86 -20.62 -11.71
C ILE A 158 -8.02 -19.25 -12.35
N ASP A 159 -9.20 -18.93 -12.84
CA ASP A 159 -9.54 -17.59 -13.33
C ASP A 159 -10.27 -16.84 -12.20
N TYR A 160 -9.89 -15.60 -11.94
CA TYR A 160 -10.44 -14.78 -10.86
C TYR A 160 -10.72 -13.35 -11.30
N THR A 161 -11.68 -12.69 -10.65
CA THR A 161 -11.99 -11.26 -10.85
C THR A 161 -11.81 -10.47 -9.56
N TYR A 162 -11.52 -9.19 -9.70
CA TYR A 162 -11.39 -8.25 -8.58
C TYR A 162 -11.75 -6.84 -9.02
N ARG A 163 -12.12 -5.98 -8.07
CA ARG A 163 -12.29 -4.54 -8.32
C ARG A 163 -11.08 -3.77 -7.85
N ALA A 164 -10.50 -2.99 -8.74
CA ALA A 164 -9.45 -2.03 -8.40
C ALA A 164 -10.02 -0.85 -7.59
N LEU A 165 -9.14 -0.01 -7.02
CA LEU A 165 -9.52 1.17 -6.23
C LEU A 165 -10.44 2.16 -6.99
N GLN A 166 -10.38 2.15 -8.31
CA GLN A 166 -11.22 2.99 -9.19
C GLN A 166 -12.63 2.40 -9.42
N GLY A 167 -12.94 1.25 -8.81
CA GLY A 167 -14.20 0.53 -8.98
C GLY A 167 -14.31 -0.28 -10.29
N ARG A 168 -13.31 -0.21 -11.17
CA ARG A 168 -13.25 -1.01 -12.40
C ARG A 168 -12.93 -2.46 -12.07
N GLU A 169 -13.65 -3.38 -12.73
CA GLU A 169 -13.44 -4.81 -12.62
C GLU A 169 -12.29 -5.26 -13.54
N HIS A 170 -11.42 -6.11 -13.00
CA HIS A 170 -10.29 -6.72 -13.67
C HIS A 170 -10.34 -8.23 -13.47
N SER A 171 -9.76 -8.96 -14.42
CA SER A 171 -9.65 -10.42 -14.36
C SER A 171 -8.18 -10.83 -14.45
N GLY A 172 -7.79 -11.82 -13.67
CA GLY A 172 -6.50 -12.48 -13.75
C GLY A 172 -6.67 -14.00 -13.81
N TYR A 173 -5.57 -14.71 -14.01
CA TYR A 173 -5.57 -16.15 -13.91
C TYR A 173 -4.25 -16.65 -13.33
N GLU A 174 -4.28 -17.82 -12.70
CA GLU A 174 -3.11 -18.51 -12.17
C GLU A 174 -3.15 -20.00 -12.49
N ARG A 175 -1.97 -20.60 -12.65
CA ARG A 175 -1.83 -22.06 -12.85
C ARG A 175 -1.32 -22.69 -11.57
N LEU A 176 -2.11 -23.60 -11.02
CA LEU A 176 -1.82 -24.31 -9.79
C LEU A 176 -1.48 -25.77 -10.05
N PHE A 177 -0.53 -26.27 -9.27
CA PHE A 177 -0.18 -27.69 -9.20
C PHE A 177 -0.37 -28.25 -7.79
N ASP A 178 -0.96 -27.52 -6.84
CA ASP A 178 -1.21 -28.00 -5.48
C ASP A 178 -2.69 -28.40 -5.34
N ASP A 179 -2.95 -29.68 -5.05
CA ASP A 179 -4.33 -30.19 -4.98
C ASP A 179 -5.06 -29.67 -3.74
N GLN A 180 -4.33 -29.39 -2.66
CA GLN A 180 -4.93 -28.80 -1.46
C GLN A 180 -5.38 -27.38 -1.76
N LEU A 181 -4.53 -26.58 -2.41
CA LEU A 181 -4.89 -25.22 -2.80
C LEU A 181 -6.00 -25.20 -3.87
N ILE A 182 -5.98 -26.11 -4.85
CA ILE A 182 -7.03 -26.22 -5.86
C ILE A 182 -8.39 -26.52 -5.20
N ARG A 183 -8.44 -27.49 -4.27
CA ARG A 183 -9.67 -27.80 -3.52
C ARG A 183 -10.13 -26.65 -2.64
N ALA A 184 -9.19 -25.84 -2.17
CA ALA A 184 -9.44 -24.64 -1.38
C ALA A 184 -9.99 -23.45 -2.20
N LEU A 185 -9.95 -23.51 -3.53
CA LEU A 185 -10.33 -22.43 -4.42
C LEU A 185 -11.46 -22.84 -5.39
N PRO A 186 -12.64 -23.22 -4.89
CA PRO A 186 -13.80 -23.44 -5.77
C PRO A 186 -14.27 -22.11 -6.39
N PRO A 187 -15.00 -22.15 -7.52
CA PRO A 187 -15.71 -20.98 -8.03
C PRO A 187 -16.61 -20.34 -6.96
N GLY A 188 -16.58 -19.01 -6.87
CA GLY A 188 -17.21 -18.20 -5.81
C GLY A 188 -16.34 -17.97 -4.57
N ALA A 189 -15.16 -18.60 -4.47
CA ALA A 189 -14.29 -18.39 -3.31
C ALA A 189 -13.67 -16.98 -3.33
N GLU A 190 -13.73 -16.31 -2.18
CA GLU A 190 -13.03 -15.04 -1.97
C GLU A 190 -11.53 -15.28 -1.74
N VAL A 191 -10.70 -14.55 -2.48
CA VAL A 191 -9.24 -14.70 -2.44
C VAL A 191 -8.53 -13.36 -2.32
N PRO A 192 -7.45 -13.27 -1.52
CA PRO A 192 -6.62 -12.07 -1.49
C PRO A 192 -5.80 -12.01 -2.78
N ILE A 193 -5.95 -10.93 -3.54
CA ILE A 193 -5.20 -10.66 -4.76
C ILE A 193 -4.32 -9.44 -4.53
N LEU A 194 -3.10 -9.50 -5.04
CA LEU A 194 -2.20 -8.36 -5.12
C LEU A 194 -2.16 -7.87 -6.55
N PHE A 195 -2.45 -6.59 -6.78
CA PHE A 195 -2.40 -5.98 -8.11
C PHE A 195 -1.58 -4.68 -8.11
N SER A 196 -1.06 -4.30 -9.27
CA SER A 196 -0.34 -3.03 -9.43
C SER A 196 -1.35 -1.88 -9.65
N PRO A 197 -1.31 -0.79 -8.85
CA PRO A 197 -2.14 0.39 -9.10
C PRO A 197 -1.86 1.07 -10.44
N SER A 198 -0.60 1.02 -10.91
CA SER A 198 -0.18 1.64 -12.18
C SER A 198 -0.50 0.76 -13.39
N ASP A 199 -0.53 -0.55 -13.21
CA ASP A 199 -1.00 -1.53 -14.19
C ASP A 199 -1.99 -2.52 -13.55
N PRO A 200 -3.28 -2.18 -13.47
CA PRO A 200 -4.26 -3.03 -12.82
C PRO A 200 -4.50 -4.36 -13.51
N SER A 201 -3.96 -4.59 -14.72
CA SER A 201 -3.99 -5.91 -15.38
C SER A 201 -2.92 -6.86 -14.84
N SER A 202 -1.90 -6.32 -14.17
CA SER A 202 -0.85 -7.08 -13.50
C SER A 202 -1.29 -7.44 -12.09
N SER A 203 -1.66 -8.70 -11.89
CA SER A 203 -2.05 -9.26 -10.60
C SER A 203 -1.40 -10.61 -10.34
N VAL A 204 -1.33 -10.97 -9.06
CA VAL A 204 -0.83 -12.26 -8.58
C VAL A 204 -1.70 -12.74 -7.42
N LEU A 205 -1.96 -14.06 -7.40
CA LEU A 205 -2.57 -14.74 -6.26
C LEU A 205 -1.42 -15.22 -5.34
N PRO A 206 -1.20 -14.64 -4.15
CA PRO A 206 -0.03 -14.98 -3.33
C PRO A 206 0.00 -16.46 -2.91
N ALA A 207 -1.18 -17.05 -2.70
CA ALA A 207 -1.32 -18.48 -2.41
C ALA A 207 -0.72 -19.38 -3.51
N ALA A 208 -0.81 -18.96 -4.78
CA ALA A 208 -0.29 -19.70 -5.92
C ALA A 208 1.25 -19.77 -5.96
N ARG A 209 1.91 -18.93 -5.17
CA ARG A 209 3.36 -18.75 -5.19
C ARG A 209 4.05 -19.29 -3.94
N ASP A 210 3.29 -19.92 -3.02
CA ASP A 210 3.80 -20.43 -1.74
C ASP A 210 4.58 -19.36 -0.95
N VAL A 211 4.14 -18.11 -1.07
CA VAL A 211 4.76 -16.97 -0.37
C VAL A 211 4.06 -16.77 0.95
N ARG A 212 4.87 -16.80 2.02
CA ARG A 212 4.43 -16.45 3.36
C ARG A 212 4.89 -15.04 3.67
N PHE A 213 3.94 -14.21 4.06
CA PHE A 213 4.24 -12.88 4.56
C PHE A 213 4.62 -12.98 6.03
N VAL A 214 5.67 -12.26 6.43
CA VAL A 214 5.93 -12.03 7.84
C VAL A 214 4.82 -11.10 8.31
N ALA A 215 4.06 -11.51 9.32
CA ALA A 215 3.16 -10.58 9.99
C ALA A 215 4.05 -9.42 10.46
N PRO A 216 3.76 -8.16 10.08
CA PRO A 216 4.61 -7.05 10.47
C PRO A 216 4.77 -7.11 11.99
N ALA A 217 6.02 -7.15 12.45
CA ALA A 217 6.28 -7.08 13.87
C ALA A 217 5.52 -5.85 14.39
N PRO A 218 4.82 -5.95 15.54
CA PRO A 218 4.18 -4.78 16.11
C PRO A 218 5.23 -3.69 16.18
N VAL A 219 5.01 -2.58 15.46
CA VAL A 219 6.02 -1.54 15.37
C VAL A 219 6.15 -0.95 16.76
N GLU A 220 7.30 -1.21 17.38
CA GLU A 220 7.58 -0.71 18.71
C GLU A 220 7.61 0.82 18.64
N ASP A 221 6.79 1.43 19.49
CA ASP A 221 6.68 2.88 19.60
C ASP A 221 7.81 3.40 20.47
N ASN A 222 8.94 3.76 19.85
CA ASN A 222 10.11 4.30 20.52
C ASN A 222 10.09 5.84 20.57
N ARG A 223 8.93 6.47 20.38
CA ARG A 223 8.79 7.92 20.50
C ARG A 223 9.13 8.37 21.94
N PRO A 224 9.89 9.46 22.12
CA PRO A 224 10.20 9.96 23.45
C PRO A 224 8.92 10.45 24.14
N GLU A 225 8.82 10.20 25.44
CA GLU A 225 7.71 10.74 26.24
C GLU A 225 7.64 12.27 26.12
N ARG A 226 8.79 12.94 26.11
CA ARG A 226 8.88 14.38 25.92
C ARG A 226 9.88 14.73 24.84
N LEU A 227 9.45 15.53 23.87
CA LEU A 227 10.36 16.20 22.96
C LEU A 227 11.15 17.25 23.74
N ALA A 228 12.43 17.39 23.43
CA ALA A 228 13.21 18.52 23.89
C ALA A 228 12.53 19.81 23.43
N THR A 229 12.28 20.73 24.36
CA THR A 229 11.61 22.00 24.09
C THR A 229 12.51 22.88 23.23
N GLN A 230 12.52 22.65 21.92
CA GLN A 230 13.11 23.60 20.98
C GLN A 230 12.09 24.71 20.74
N ALA A 231 12.50 25.94 20.99
CA ALA A 231 11.73 27.10 20.57
C ALA A 231 11.59 27.00 19.05
N ALA A 232 10.34 26.96 18.56
CA ALA A 232 10.14 26.93 17.12
C ALA A 232 10.82 28.16 16.50
N PRO A 233 11.46 28.01 15.33
CA PRO A 233 11.98 29.16 14.62
C PRO A 233 10.84 30.18 14.42
N PRO A 234 11.13 31.49 14.50
CA PRO A 234 10.14 32.49 14.10
C PRO A 234 9.64 32.15 12.69
N PRO A 235 8.36 32.43 12.38
CA PRO A 235 7.85 32.23 11.03
C PRO A 235 8.80 32.93 10.07
N SER A 236 9.24 32.23 9.02
CA SER A 236 10.08 32.85 8.00
C SER A 236 9.27 33.98 7.38
N GLU A 237 9.69 35.23 7.60
CA GLU A 237 9.03 36.40 7.01
C GLU A 237 8.94 36.20 5.49
N GLY A 238 7.71 36.22 4.96
CA GLY A 238 7.48 36.26 3.52
C GLY A 238 7.18 34.93 2.82
N TRP A 239 6.77 33.86 3.51
CA TRP A 239 6.25 32.70 2.78
C TRP A 239 4.87 33.01 2.17
N SER A 240 4.86 33.32 0.87
CA SER A 240 3.69 33.34 0.00
C SER A 240 4.02 32.42 -1.18
N GLY A 241 3.32 31.29 -1.30
CA GLY A 241 3.68 30.29 -2.30
C GLY A 241 2.83 29.03 -2.27
N ALA A 242 2.96 28.23 -3.31
CA ALA A 242 2.36 26.90 -3.39
C ALA A 242 3.41 25.83 -3.04
N LEU A 243 3.15 25.02 -2.01
CA LEU A 243 3.90 23.81 -1.71
C LEU A 243 3.32 22.66 -2.52
N PRO A 244 4.12 21.95 -3.34
CA PRO A 244 3.62 20.80 -4.07
C PRO A 244 3.23 19.67 -3.11
N LEU A 245 2.04 19.10 -3.30
CA LEU A 245 1.60 17.86 -2.65
C LEU A 245 2.02 16.66 -3.51
N VAL A 246 2.53 15.62 -2.85
CA VAL A 246 3.13 14.46 -3.51
C VAL A 246 2.33 13.20 -3.20
N SER A 247 2.08 12.38 -4.21
CA SER A 247 1.44 11.06 -4.03
C SER A 247 2.31 10.12 -3.21
N SER A 248 1.68 9.36 -2.33
CA SER A 248 2.31 8.30 -1.54
C SER A 248 2.46 6.97 -2.29
N LEU A 249 1.84 6.85 -3.46
CA LEU A 249 2.02 5.70 -4.34
C LEU A 249 3.32 5.88 -5.14
N ASP A 250 4.43 5.61 -4.45
CA ASP A 250 5.77 5.29 -4.97
C ASP A 250 6.73 6.46 -5.33
N PRO A 251 8.07 6.23 -5.29
CA PRO A 251 8.69 4.96 -5.62
C PRO A 251 9.18 4.17 -4.40
N ALA A 252 9.06 2.85 -4.49
CA ALA A 252 10.01 1.89 -3.97
C ALA A 252 11.44 2.43 -4.20
N PRO A 253 12.46 2.02 -3.42
CA PRO A 253 13.82 2.42 -3.76
C PRO A 253 14.09 2.08 -5.23
N LEU A 254 14.20 3.13 -6.08
CA LEU A 254 14.46 3.00 -7.50
C LEU A 254 15.53 1.94 -7.66
N SER A 255 15.27 0.95 -8.52
CA SER A 255 16.26 -0.08 -8.79
C SER A 255 17.57 0.60 -9.20
N VAL A 256 18.71 0.01 -8.83
CA VAL A 256 20.04 0.58 -9.15
C VAL A 256 20.16 0.91 -10.65
N LEU A 257 19.45 0.15 -11.49
CA LEU A 257 19.38 0.34 -12.94
C LEU A 257 18.65 1.64 -13.34
N GLU A 258 17.55 2.01 -12.68
CA GLU A 258 16.79 3.24 -13.00
C GLU A 258 17.52 4.51 -12.56
N ARG A 259 18.28 4.46 -11.45
CA ARG A 259 19.18 5.56 -11.06
C ARG A 259 20.30 5.78 -12.08
N LEU A 260 20.81 4.69 -12.68
CA LEU A 260 21.84 4.77 -13.71
C LEU A 260 21.30 5.30 -15.05
N MET A 261 20.01 5.10 -15.35
CA MET A 261 19.39 5.57 -16.59
C MET A 261 18.88 7.02 -16.52
N GLY A 262 19.12 7.75 -15.42
CA GLY A 262 18.78 9.16 -15.32
C GLY A 262 17.28 9.44 -15.34
N ALA A 263 16.44 8.48 -14.92
CA ALA A 263 15.04 8.76 -14.65
C ALA A 263 14.97 9.82 -13.55
N SER A 264 14.50 11.03 -13.88
CA SER A 264 14.23 12.06 -12.88
C SER A 264 13.25 11.49 -11.86
N ASP A 265 13.43 11.81 -10.57
CA ASP A 265 12.50 11.49 -9.48
C ASP A 265 11.09 11.96 -9.86
N GLY A 266 10.35 11.11 -10.59
CA GLY A 266 9.10 11.41 -11.25
C GLY A 266 7.98 11.47 -10.23
N VAL A 267 8.11 12.40 -9.29
CA VAL A 267 7.13 12.74 -8.30
C VAL A 267 5.92 13.27 -9.05
N VAL A 268 4.88 12.45 -9.16
CA VAL A 268 3.61 12.87 -9.74
C VAL A 268 2.97 13.85 -8.74
N PRO A 269 2.82 15.15 -9.08
CA PRO A 269 2.19 16.10 -8.19
C PRO A 269 0.71 15.74 -8.06
N MET A 270 0.23 15.52 -6.83
CA MET A 270 -1.20 15.30 -6.56
C MET A 270 -1.98 16.60 -6.42
N GLY A 271 -1.27 17.73 -6.32
CA GLY A 271 -1.87 19.01 -6.02
C GLY A 271 -0.85 19.97 -5.46
N ALA A 272 -1.34 21.04 -4.85
CA ALA A 272 -0.50 21.94 -4.08
C ALA A 272 -1.26 22.54 -2.90
N LEU A 273 -0.57 22.70 -1.78
CA LEU A 273 -1.02 23.57 -0.69
C LEU A 273 -0.59 24.99 -1.00
N ALA A 274 -1.52 25.90 -1.23
CA ALA A 274 -1.23 27.31 -1.39
C ALA A 274 -1.64 28.06 -0.13
N LEU A 275 -0.72 28.85 0.42
CA LEU A 275 -1.02 29.85 1.43
C LEU A 275 -1.08 31.23 0.76
N ASP A 276 -2.26 31.84 0.78
CA ASP A 276 -2.52 33.18 0.24
C ASP A 276 -3.03 34.07 1.38
N GLY A 277 -2.13 34.89 1.94
CA GLY A 277 -2.37 35.59 3.19
C GLY A 277 -2.61 34.60 4.34
N ALA A 278 -3.77 34.70 4.99
CA ALA A 278 -4.21 33.77 6.03
C ALA A 278 -4.99 32.56 5.49
N ARG A 279 -5.26 32.48 4.18
CA ARG A 279 -6.03 31.38 3.61
C ARG A 279 -5.13 30.25 3.15
N LEU A 280 -5.21 29.12 3.84
CA LEU A 280 -4.63 27.87 3.37
C LEU A 280 -5.61 27.18 2.42
N SER A 281 -5.14 26.72 1.27
CA SER A 281 -5.97 26.03 0.28
C SER A 281 -5.26 24.83 -0.30
N GLU A 282 -5.96 23.71 -0.41
CA GLU A 282 -5.51 22.53 -1.15
C GLU A 282 -6.06 22.61 -2.58
N ARG A 283 -5.15 22.63 -3.56
CA ARG A 283 -5.49 22.61 -4.99
C ARG A 283 -5.27 21.21 -5.54
N GLY A 284 -6.24 20.69 -6.28
CA GLY A 284 -6.14 19.37 -6.92
C GLY A 284 -5.14 19.33 -8.09
N PRO A 285 -4.88 18.15 -8.67
CA PRO A 285 -3.85 17.95 -9.69
C PRO A 285 -4.21 18.54 -11.07
N GLY A 286 -5.43 19.06 -11.27
CA GLY A 286 -5.88 19.70 -12.52
C GLY A 286 -6.37 21.13 -12.31
N ALA A 287 -6.23 22.00 -13.33
CA ALA A 287 -6.76 23.37 -13.47
C ALA A 287 -6.74 24.33 -12.26
N GLY A 288 -6.10 23.97 -11.13
CA GLY A 288 -6.07 24.76 -9.90
C GLY A 288 -7.38 24.78 -9.11
N ALA A 289 -8.30 23.82 -9.32
CA ALA A 289 -9.53 23.77 -8.54
C ALA A 289 -9.22 23.56 -7.05
N THR A 290 -9.74 24.45 -6.20
CA THR A 290 -9.62 24.34 -4.75
C THR A 290 -10.48 23.17 -4.26
N VAL A 291 -9.84 22.17 -3.67
CA VAL A 291 -10.47 20.97 -3.09
C VAL A 291 -10.96 21.28 -1.68
N ALA A 292 -10.14 21.97 -0.89
CA ALA A 292 -10.42 22.38 0.47
C ALA A 292 -9.76 23.74 0.76
N SER A 293 -10.36 24.54 1.64
CA SER A 293 -9.77 25.78 2.09
C SER A 293 -10.04 25.98 3.57
N VAL A 294 -9.06 26.50 4.28
CA VAL A 294 -9.16 26.89 5.69
C VAL A 294 -8.70 28.32 5.82
N ASP A 295 -9.56 29.17 6.36
CA ASP A 295 -9.20 30.55 6.68
C ASP A 295 -8.58 30.60 8.08
N LEU A 296 -7.27 30.86 8.17
CA LEU A 296 -6.52 30.83 9.43
C LEU A 296 -6.77 32.09 10.29
N GLU A 297 -7.44 33.10 9.75
CA GLU A 297 -7.95 34.26 10.51
C GLU A 297 -9.29 33.97 11.21
N GLU A 298 -9.93 32.85 10.89
CA GLU A 298 -11.10 32.37 11.62
C GLU A 298 -10.72 31.24 12.60
N PRO A 299 -11.46 31.04 13.70
CA PRO A 299 -11.22 29.92 14.59
C PRO A 299 -11.27 28.61 13.80
N PHE A 300 -10.27 27.75 13.97
CA PHE A 300 -10.19 26.46 13.29
C PHE A 300 -9.94 25.32 14.29
N VAL A 301 -9.95 24.09 13.79
CA VAL A 301 -9.62 22.88 14.54
C VAL A 301 -8.51 22.16 13.79
N ALA A 302 -7.40 21.90 14.48
CA ALA A 302 -6.33 21.03 13.98
C ALA A 302 -6.38 19.68 14.69
N SER A 303 -6.45 18.60 13.91
CA SER A 303 -6.35 17.23 14.43
C SER A 303 -5.03 16.63 13.98
N ILE A 304 -4.22 16.19 14.96
CA ILE A 304 -2.92 15.55 14.72
C ILE A 304 -3.03 14.07 15.03
N THR A 305 -2.63 13.23 14.08
CA THR A 305 -2.62 11.77 14.22
C THR A 305 -1.26 11.23 13.76
N VAL A 306 -0.80 10.16 14.41
CA VAL A 306 0.51 9.57 14.15
C VAL A 306 0.33 8.11 13.75
N TRP A 307 1.11 7.63 12.79
CA TRP A 307 1.15 6.22 12.41
C TRP A 307 2.58 5.71 12.46
N PRO A 308 2.89 4.66 13.22
CA PRO A 308 4.18 4.00 13.10
C PRO A 308 4.26 3.29 11.74
N LEU A 309 5.31 3.57 10.98
CA LEU A 309 5.51 3.00 9.64
C LEU A 309 6.51 1.83 9.66
N ALA A 310 7.69 2.09 10.22
CA ALA A 310 8.82 1.17 10.27
C ALA A 310 9.69 1.49 11.51
N LEU A 311 10.76 0.72 11.71
CA LEU A 311 11.73 0.93 12.79
C LEU A 311 12.22 2.39 12.81
N GLY A 312 11.81 3.13 13.85
CA GLY A 312 12.22 4.51 14.05
C GLY A 312 11.56 5.56 13.16
N GLN A 313 10.52 5.23 12.38
CA GLN A 313 9.80 6.20 11.53
C GLN A 313 8.29 6.22 11.82
N VAL A 314 7.72 7.42 11.73
CA VAL A 314 6.26 7.64 11.79
C VAL A 314 5.77 8.52 10.64
N GLU A 315 4.52 8.33 10.27
CA GLU A 315 3.73 9.32 9.54
C GLU A 315 3.04 10.22 10.57
N VAL A 316 3.06 11.53 10.37
CA VAL A 316 2.25 12.49 11.11
C VAL A 316 1.29 13.14 10.14
N ALA A 317 -0.02 13.14 10.44
CA ALA A 317 -1.01 13.89 9.69
C ALA A 317 -1.54 15.02 10.54
N VAL A 318 -1.76 16.15 9.87
CA VAL A 318 -2.44 17.30 10.40
C VAL A 318 -3.64 17.56 9.50
N SER A 319 -4.84 17.48 10.08
CA SER A 319 -6.09 17.83 9.41
C SER A 319 -6.62 19.14 9.97
N LEU A 320 -6.97 20.07 9.08
CA LEU A 320 -7.40 21.43 9.40
C LEU A 320 -8.80 21.67 8.88
N ARG A 321 -9.65 22.30 9.69
CA ARG A 321 -11.00 22.76 9.29
C ARG A 321 -11.40 23.99 10.09
N ASN A 322 -12.17 24.91 9.51
CA ASN A 322 -12.76 26.02 10.26
C ASN A 322 -13.70 25.49 11.36
N ARG A 323 -13.73 26.15 12.50
CA ARG A 323 -14.54 25.76 13.67
C ARG A 323 -16.00 26.09 13.36
N GLY A 324 -16.87 25.10 13.50
CA GLY A 324 -18.30 25.24 13.15
C GLY A 324 -18.62 24.84 11.71
N ALA A 325 -17.61 24.57 10.87
CA ALA A 325 -17.80 23.92 9.58
C ALA A 325 -18.55 22.57 9.75
N PRO A 326 -19.56 22.26 8.91
CA PRO A 326 -20.21 20.97 8.94
C PRO A 326 -19.20 19.84 8.68
N ALA A 327 -19.41 18.66 9.28
CA ALA A 327 -18.51 17.52 9.12
C ALA A 327 -18.37 17.03 7.66
N THR A 328 -19.27 17.45 6.78
CA THR A 328 -19.23 17.17 5.34
C THR A 328 -18.35 18.15 4.55
N GLU A 329 -17.93 19.26 5.14
CA GLU A 329 -17.04 20.21 4.50
C GLU A 329 -15.63 19.60 4.40
N PRO A 330 -14.98 19.68 3.23
CA PRO A 330 -13.67 19.08 3.04
C PRO A 330 -12.62 19.76 3.93
N SER A 331 -11.92 18.98 4.75
CA SER A 331 -10.77 19.43 5.54
C SER A 331 -9.49 19.36 4.72
N ILE A 332 -8.55 20.27 4.97
CA ILE A 332 -7.19 20.16 4.43
C ILE A 332 -6.43 19.12 5.27
N THR A 333 -5.97 18.03 4.66
CA THR A 333 -5.20 16.99 5.36
C THR A 333 -3.80 16.86 4.77
N VAL A 334 -2.81 16.90 5.65
CA VAL A 334 -1.40 16.97 5.30
C VAL A 334 -0.62 15.94 6.09
N LYS A 335 0.10 15.02 5.45
CA LYS A 335 0.98 14.03 6.13
C LYS A 335 2.46 14.37 6.01
N SER A 336 3.31 13.80 6.85
CA SER A 336 4.77 13.90 6.71
C SER A 336 5.45 12.67 7.34
N ARG A 337 6.60 12.24 6.80
CA ARG A 337 7.46 11.21 7.41
C ARG A 337 8.41 11.87 8.38
N LEU A 338 8.36 11.52 9.65
CA LEU A 338 9.31 11.99 10.66
C LEU A 338 9.98 10.80 11.35
N ALA A 339 11.17 11.01 11.89
CA ALA A 339 11.75 10.02 12.79
C ALA A 339 10.92 9.94 14.08
N GLN A 340 10.78 8.75 14.68
CA GLN A 340 10.05 8.55 15.94
C GLN A 340 10.55 9.50 17.03
N GLU A 341 11.87 9.72 17.11
CA GLU A 341 12.50 10.65 18.06
C GLU A 341 12.08 12.12 17.91
N GLN A 342 11.51 12.50 16.76
CA GLN A 342 11.02 13.86 16.49
C GLN A 342 9.53 14.04 16.81
N VAL A 343 8.85 12.97 17.23
CA VAL A 343 7.39 12.98 17.46
C VAL A 343 7.12 12.53 18.89
N SER A 344 6.30 13.28 19.64
CA SER A 344 5.98 12.90 21.02
C SER A 344 5.20 11.59 21.08
N GLY A 345 5.57 10.72 22.02
CA GLY A 345 4.83 9.50 22.35
C GLY A 345 3.40 9.75 22.86
N HIS A 346 3.06 10.99 23.23
CA HIS A 346 1.73 11.37 23.71
C HIS A 346 0.69 11.57 22.59
N LEU A 347 1.11 11.64 21.33
CA LEU A 347 0.17 11.75 20.22
C LEU A 347 -0.52 10.40 19.97
N PRO A 348 -1.84 10.38 19.73
CA PRO A 348 -2.58 9.16 19.49
C PRO A 348 -2.12 8.48 18.20
N VAL A 349 -1.91 7.18 18.29
CA VAL A 349 -1.60 6.35 17.11
C VAL A 349 -2.90 5.97 16.41
N GLN A 350 -3.01 6.25 15.11
CA GLN A 350 -4.09 5.76 14.25
C GLN A 350 -3.55 4.80 13.18
N GLN A 351 -4.44 4.17 12.39
CA GLN A 351 -4.07 3.11 11.43
C GLN A 351 -4.50 3.36 9.96
N GLU A 352 -5.13 4.49 9.60
CA GLU A 352 -5.59 4.76 8.21
C GLU A 352 -4.80 5.83 7.42
N ALA A 353 -4.54 5.60 6.12
CA ALA A 353 -3.60 6.35 5.27
C ALA A 353 -4.20 7.59 4.51
N GLY A 354 -3.35 8.46 3.92
CA GLY A 354 -3.71 9.69 3.17
C GLY A 354 -2.49 10.42 2.53
N ALA A 355 -2.61 11.69 2.09
CA ALA A 355 -1.59 12.45 1.30
C ALA A 355 -0.47 13.17 2.10
N TRP A 356 0.74 13.36 1.53
CA TRP A 356 1.99 13.72 2.25
C TRP A 356 2.69 15.03 1.79
N LEU A 357 3.53 15.57 2.66
CA LEU A 357 4.47 16.70 2.57
C LEU A 357 5.88 16.24 2.96
N LYS A 358 6.89 16.98 2.49
CA LYS A 358 8.28 16.79 2.92
C LYS A 358 8.48 17.33 4.34
N PRO A 359 9.44 16.79 5.13
CA PRO A 359 9.73 17.28 6.48
C PRO A 359 10.02 18.79 6.55
N ALA A 360 10.86 19.30 5.65
CA ALA A 360 11.20 20.72 5.60
C ALA A 360 9.99 21.62 5.25
N ASP A 361 9.08 21.12 4.41
CA ASP A 361 7.86 21.84 4.04
C ASP A 361 6.83 21.79 5.17
N PHE A 362 6.76 20.66 5.90
CA PHE A 362 5.98 20.52 7.12
C PHE A 362 6.46 21.49 8.21
N GLU A 363 7.77 21.62 8.44
CA GLU A 363 8.31 22.56 9.43
C GLU A 363 7.92 24.02 9.14
N ARG A 364 7.97 24.43 7.86
CA ARG A 364 7.51 25.75 7.42
C ARG A 364 6.02 25.94 7.69
N LEU A 365 5.19 24.99 7.26
CA LEU A 365 3.74 25.03 7.47
C LEU A 365 3.39 25.04 8.96
N TRP A 366 4.06 24.21 9.77
CA TRP A 366 3.82 24.06 11.20
C TRP A 366 4.02 25.37 11.97
N GLY A 367 5.02 26.17 11.59
CA GLY A 367 5.22 27.51 12.14
C GLY A 367 4.00 28.42 11.96
N HIS A 368 3.43 28.42 10.75
CA HIS A 368 2.20 29.18 10.44
C HIS A 368 0.98 28.64 11.20
N LEU A 369 0.79 27.32 11.24
CA LEU A 369 -0.34 26.71 11.96
C LEU A 369 -0.31 27.05 13.45
N CYS A 370 0.85 26.96 14.09
CA CYS A 370 1.00 27.33 15.50
C CYS A 370 0.69 28.80 15.74
N TYR A 371 1.19 29.69 14.88
CA TYR A 371 0.98 31.13 15.02
C TYR A 371 -0.51 31.45 14.94
N HIS A 372 -1.19 31.02 13.88
CA HIS A 372 -2.61 31.33 13.70
C HIS A 372 -3.50 30.67 14.75
N ALA A 373 -3.22 29.42 15.15
CA ALA A 373 -3.99 28.80 16.22
C ALA A 373 -3.89 29.58 17.54
N SER A 374 -2.71 30.11 17.86
CA SER A 374 -2.50 30.90 19.07
C SER A 374 -3.31 32.20 19.09
N LEU A 375 -3.58 32.80 17.92
CA LEU A 375 -4.48 33.95 17.79
C LEU A 375 -5.94 33.59 18.13
N HIS A 376 -6.32 32.33 17.97
CA HIS A 376 -7.64 31.79 18.29
C HIS A 376 -7.75 31.18 19.70
N GLY A 377 -6.72 31.34 20.52
CA GLY A 377 -6.65 30.78 21.87
C GLY A 377 -6.34 29.27 21.91
N ASP A 378 -6.02 28.66 20.77
CA ASP A 378 -5.58 27.26 20.70
C ASP A 378 -4.05 27.23 20.66
N ASP A 379 -3.41 26.60 21.64
CA ASP A 379 -1.96 26.43 21.62
C ASP A 379 -1.61 25.05 21.09
N LEU A 380 -1.48 24.92 19.77
CA LEU A 380 -1.15 23.64 19.12
C LEU A 380 0.21 23.07 19.56
N ARG A 381 1.13 23.93 20.03
CA ARG A 381 2.41 23.47 20.60
C ARG A 381 2.16 22.87 21.96
N ARG A 382 1.33 23.53 22.77
CA ARG A 382 0.86 22.99 24.03
C ARG A 382 0.07 21.73 23.80
N ASP A 383 -0.78 21.59 22.79
CA ASP A 383 -1.53 20.34 22.53
C ASP A 383 -0.62 19.19 22.06
N LEU A 384 0.43 19.49 21.29
CA LEU A 384 1.54 18.58 21.04
C LEU A 384 2.27 18.17 22.34
N GLN A 385 2.32 19.06 23.33
CA GLN A 385 3.08 18.88 24.58
C GLN A 385 2.25 18.40 25.80
N THR A 386 0.95 18.67 25.88
CA THR A 386 0.14 18.65 27.13
C THR A 386 -0.98 17.63 27.17
N ARG A 387 -1.29 16.92 26.08
CA ARG A 387 -2.03 15.65 26.23
C ARG A 387 -1.29 14.65 27.14
N GLY A 388 -0.01 14.90 27.46
CA GLY A 388 0.76 14.21 28.51
C GLY A 388 0.39 14.56 29.97
N GLN A 389 -0.42 15.58 30.26
CA GLN A 389 -0.82 15.92 31.65
C GLN A 389 -2.24 15.46 32.00
N GLN A 390 -3.19 15.46 31.05
CA GLN A 390 -4.59 15.09 31.35
C GLN A 390 -4.84 13.58 31.46
N ALA A 391 -3.95 12.73 30.92
CA ALA A 391 -4.01 11.27 31.15
C ALA A 391 -3.52 10.85 32.55
N ARG A 392 -3.15 11.79 33.43
CA ARG A 392 -2.78 11.57 34.84
C ARG A 392 -3.82 12.12 35.82
N VAL A 393 -5.10 11.84 35.60
CA VAL A 393 -6.07 11.77 36.70
C VAL A 393 -6.27 10.28 37.04
N PRO A 394 -5.50 9.71 37.98
CA PRO A 394 -5.90 8.45 38.57
C PRO A 394 -7.24 8.65 39.30
N ALA A 395 -8.18 7.75 39.06
CA ALA A 395 -9.30 7.51 39.94
C ALA A 395 -8.74 7.09 41.31
N GLN A 396 -8.51 8.07 42.19
CA GLN A 396 -8.02 7.84 43.54
C GLN A 396 -8.81 8.70 44.52
N GLU A 397 -10.01 8.24 44.87
CA GLU A 397 -10.53 8.35 46.24
C GLU A 397 -11.76 7.44 46.42
N ALA A 398 -11.49 6.19 46.76
CA ALA A 398 -12.39 5.36 47.57
C ALA A 398 -11.53 4.30 48.28
N ALA A 399 -10.71 4.73 49.24
CA ALA A 399 -10.09 3.81 50.19
C ALA A 399 -11.15 3.35 51.20
N PRO A 400 -11.24 2.04 51.51
CA PRO A 400 -12.15 1.53 52.53
C PRO A 400 -11.62 1.87 53.93
N ALA A 401 -12.49 2.44 54.76
CA ALA A 401 -12.23 2.67 56.17
C ALA A 401 -11.96 1.35 56.90
N THR A 402 -10.71 1.14 57.31
CA THR A 402 -10.33 0.08 58.25
C THR A 402 -10.75 0.47 59.66
N ARG A 403 -11.76 -0.23 60.20
CA ARG A 403 -12.08 -0.26 61.63
C ARG A 403 -10.90 -0.85 62.40
N ARG A 404 -10.40 -0.12 63.40
CA ARG A 404 -9.65 -0.72 64.52
C ARG A 404 -10.61 -1.05 65.66
N ALA A 405 -10.38 -2.22 66.24
CA ALA A 405 -10.92 -2.68 67.51
C ALA A 405 -10.26 -1.96 68.70
#